data_AF-H2AVC3-F1
#
_entry.id   AF-H2AVC3-F1
#
_cell.length_a   1.000
_cell.length_b   1.000
_cell.length_c   1.000
_cell.angle_alpha   90.00
_cell.angle_beta   90.00
_cell.angle_gamma   90.00
#
_symmetry.space_group_name_H-M   'P 1'
#
loop_
_entity.id
_entity.type
_entity.pdbx_description
1 polymer ?
#
loop_
_entity_poly.entity_id
_entity_poly.type
_entity_poly.pdbx_seq_one_letter_code
_entity_poly.pdbx_strand_id
1 'polypeptide(L)'
;MTGRPKLRIAIQGCCHGELDNAFRAVARRNRESKIDLLIILGDFQSMRNKNDMNSISIPQKYRRMGDFSKYYHGNSSFSVPTIFIGGNHESMRHLMKLPYGGYVANNIYYLGYSNVIWFKGIRIGSISGIWKEWDIEKPRPAWNDLERDHWNTNIRSLYHVRKQDLIPLFMLREKTDIMLSHDWPNGVVGYGNVNDLLRKKPFFKGDIEKGELGSDPNWKLLKKLTPEWWLSAHLHVRFEAIVRHNGLNRELKENEQVGLKENDSALPRYDAERTAVNRETSTDFNHVKEKNEEEIDLDLSDDESIEPEATLHNSETKFLALDKCLPHREWLEVIEIDADTSHPSWTQKGMFWDAEFINNLKFLEKYKEEIMQKPFTDLQWSTLIDERASEYTADAYNDIDLKIPRYSPGIQKRENEQTSMFLGKFLNH
;
A
#
# COMPACT_ATOMS: atom_id res chain seq x y z
N MET A 1 21.16 25.79 -6.20
CA MET A 1 20.45 24.60 -5.70
C MET A 1 18.95 24.88 -5.72
N THR A 2 18.27 24.59 -6.84
CA THR A 2 16.81 24.70 -6.90
C THR A 2 16.24 23.35 -6.47
N GLY A 3 15.72 23.25 -5.24
CA GLY A 3 15.09 22.03 -4.74
C GLY A 3 13.88 21.64 -5.61
N ARG A 4 13.59 20.34 -5.71
CA ARG A 4 12.37 19.85 -6.36
C ARG A 4 11.15 20.46 -5.67
N PRO A 5 10.07 20.77 -6.40
CA PRO A 5 8.87 21.29 -5.79
C PRO A 5 8.24 20.22 -4.89
N LYS A 6 7.79 20.64 -3.70
CA LYS A 6 7.13 19.76 -2.74
C LYS A 6 5.62 19.83 -2.87
N LEU A 7 4.98 18.66 -2.90
CA LEU A 7 3.54 18.53 -2.77
C LEU A 7 3.17 18.37 -1.29
N ARG A 8 2.06 18.99 -0.90
CA ARG A 8 1.52 18.85 0.46
C ARG A 8 0.32 17.93 0.42
N ILE A 9 0.42 16.78 1.07
CA ILE A 9 -0.58 15.71 1.01
C ILE A 9 -1.18 15.55 2.40
N ALA A 10 -2.49 15.76 2.51
CA ALA A 10 -3.23 15.48 3.72
C ALA A 10 -3.55 13.99 3.80
N ILE A 11 -3.13 13.33 4.88
CA ILE A 11 -3.35 11.90 5.12
C ILE A 11 -4.37 11.75 6.23
N GLN A 12 -5.45 11.02 5.95
CA GLN A 12 -6.53 10.73 6.88
C GLN A 12 -6.56 9.23 7.16
N GLY A 13 -6.64 8.84 8.45
CA GLY A 13 -6.79 7.44 8.88
C GLY A 13 -8.16 6.85 8.52
N CYS A 14 -8.86 6.23 9.47
CA CYS A 14 -10.19 5.68 9.20
C CYS A 14 -11.27 6.77 9.19
N CYS A 15 -12.06 6.87 8.13
CA CYS A 15 -13.09 7.92 8.00
C CYS A 15 -14.36 7.63 8.83
N HIS A 16 -14.86 6.39 8.83
CA HIS A 16 -16.12 5.96 9.49
C HIS A 16 -17.34 6.80 9.09
N GLY A 17 -17.36 7.27 7.84
CA GLY A 17 -18.45 8.07 7.26
C GLY A 17 -18.49 9.54 7.71
N GLU A 18 -17.47 10.03 8.42
CA GLU A 18 -17.34 11.41 8.93
C GLU A 18 -16.68 12.35 7.89
N LEU A 19 -17.10 12.26 6.62
CA LEU A 19 -16.46 13.02 5.53
C LEU A 19 -16.53 14.53 5.74
N ASP A 20 -17.59 15.04 6.36
CA ASP A 20 -17.71 16.47 6.63
C ASP A 20 -16.65 16.97 7.59
N ASN A 21 -16.36 16.17 8.61
CA ASN A 21 -15.34 16.50 9.59
C ASN A 21 -13.95 16.45 8.96
N ALA A 22 -13.67 15.42 8.15
CA ALA A 22 -12.43 15.34 7.38
C ALA A 22 -12.26 16.53 6.42
N PHE A 23 -13.26 16.82 5.59
CA PHE A 23 -13.22 17.90 4.61
C PHE A 23 -13.13 19.28 5.26
N ARG A 24 -13.85 19.52 6.37
CA ARG A 24 -13.76 20.79 7.11
C ARG A 24 -12.36 20.99 7.70
N ALA A 25 -11.74 19.94 8.24
CA ALA A 25 -10.38 20.02 8.78
C ALA A 25 -9.35 20.27 7.67
N VAL A 26 -9.47 19.58 6.54
CA VAL A 26 -8.58 19.78 5.38
C VAL A 26 -8.79 21.16 4.77
N ALA A 27 -10.03 21.66 4.64
CA ALA A 27 -10.31 23.01 4.18
C ALA A 27 -9.69 24.08 5.08
N ARG A 28 -9.65 23.86 6.40
CA ARG A 28 -8.94 24.75 7.33
C ARG A 28 -7.45 24.77 7.05
N ARG A 29 -6.79 23.60 6.97
CA ARG A 29 -5.35 23.52 6.66
C ARG A 29 -5.02 24.08 5.27
N ASN A 30 -5.90 23.86 4.28
CA ASN A 30 -5.74 24.35 2.91
C ASN A 30 -5.79 25.89 2.79
N ARG A 31 -6.49 26.57 3.72
CA ARG A 31 -6.48 28.04 3.80
C ARG A 31 -5.18 28.60 4.37
N GLU A 32 -4.53 27.85 5.27
CA GLU A 32 -3.24 28.23 5.87
C GLU A 32 -2.11 28.01 4.85
N SER A 33 -2.06 26.81 4.28
CA SER A 33 -1.13 26.45 3.21
C SER A 33 -1.81 25.46 2.28
N LYS A 34 -1.62 25.61 0.97
CA LYS A 34 -2.27 24.78 -0.05
C LYS A 34 -2.02 23.28 0.17
N ILE A 35 -3.08 22.49 0.13
CA ILE A 35 -3.06 21.03 0.11
C ILE A 35 -3.33 20.59 -1.32
N ASP A 36 -2.45 19.76 -1.87
CA ASP A 36 -2.53 19.29 -3.25
C ASP A 36 -3.42 18.07 -3.41
N LEU A 37 -3.48 17.20 -2.39
CA LEU A 37 -4.19 15.93 -2.38
C LEU A 37 -4.63 15.56 -0.97
N LEU A 38 -5.81 14.98 -0.84
CA LEU A 38 -6.27 14.26 0.35
C LEU A 38 -6.27 12.76 0.07
N ILE A 39 -5.67 11.98 0.96
CA ILE A 39 -5.69 10.52 0.94
C ILE A 39 -6.47 10.03 2.17
N ILE A 40 -7.49 9.20 1.95
CA ILE A 40 -8.23 8.52 3.02
C ILE A 40 -7.87 7.03 3.02
N LEU A 41 -7.34 6.54 4.14
CA LEU A 41 -6.73 5.21 4.27
C LEU A 41 -7.75 4.09 4.56
N GLY A 42 -9.02 4.31 4.24
CA GLY A 42 -10.09 3.30 4.35
C GLY A 42 -11.12 3.59 5.43
N ASP A 43 -12.01 2.62 5.61
CA ASP A 43 -13.31 2.78 6.28
C ASP A 43 -14.04 4.04 5.80
N PHE A 44 -14.00 4.28 4.49
CA PHE A 44 -14.59 5.44 3.85
C PHE A 44 -16.12 5.43 4.00
N GLN A 45 -16.72 4.24 3.95
CA GLN A 45 -18.16 4.01 4.05
C GLN A 45 -18.95 4.70 2.92
N SER A 46 -18.68 4.32 1.67
CA SER A 46 -19.27 4.90 0.45
C SER A 46 -20.75 4.53 0.22
N MET A 47 -21.59 4.55 1.26
CA MET A 47 -23.01 4.21 1.18
C MET A 47 -23.79 5.24 0.36
N ARG A 48 -24.38 4.80 -0.76
CA ARG A 48 -25.15 5.69 -1.65
C ARG A 48 -26.56 5.84 -1.12
N ASN A 49 -27.24 4.72 -0.84
CA ASN A 49 -28.61 4.68 -0.33
C ASN A 49 -28.80 3.54 0.69
N LYS A 50 -30.02 3.37 1.21
CA LYS A 50 -30.33 2.36 2.22
C LYS A 50 -30.02 0.91 1.80
N ASN A 51 -30.03 0.59 0.50
CA ASN A 51 -29.75 -0.77 0.04
C ASN A 51 -28.29 -1.17 0.29
N ASP A 52 -27.38 -0.19 0.32
CA ASP A 52 -25.97 -0.44 0.58
C ASP A 52 -25.71 -0.84 2.06
N MET A 53 -26.66 -0.60 2.98
CA MET A 53 -26.56 -0.96 4.41
C MET A 53 -26.46 -2.48 4.66
N ASN A 54 -26.90 -3.29 3.71
CA ASN A 54 -26.79 -4.75 3.80
C ASN A 54 -25.39 -5.24 3.40
N SER A 55 -24.61 -4.38 2.76
CA SER A 55 -23.29 -4.69 2.20
C SER A 55 -22.15 -4.07 2.99
N ILE A 56 -22.37 -3.76 4.27
CA ILE A 56 -21.36 -3.18 5.15
C ILE A 56 -21.21 -3.99 6.44
N SER A 57 -19.97 -4.31 6.79
CA SER A 57 -19.63 -5.11 7.96
C SER A 57 -19.56 -4.23 9.22
N ILE A 58 -20.71 -3.73 9.67
CA ILE A 58 -20.84 -2.96 10.92
C ILE A 58 -21.94 -3.60 11.78
N PRO A 59 -21.75 -3.76 13.11
CA PRO A 59 -22.82 -4.21 14.00
C PRO A 59 -24.06 -3.34 13.86
N GLN A 60 -25.25 -3.95 13.80
CA GLN A 60 -26.51 -3.26 13.44
C GLN A 60 -26.77 -2.00 14.27
N LYS A 61 -26.48 -2.02 15.58
CA LYS A 61 -26.63 -0.86 16.48
C LYS A 61 -25.76 0.35 16.18
N TYR A 62 -24.69 0.19 15.38
CA TYR A 62 -23.76 1.25 15.01
C TYR A 62 -23.89 1.65 13.53
N ARG A 63 -24.77 1.00 12.76
CA ARG A 63 -24.98 1.33 11.35
C ARG A 63 -25.64 2.71 11.24
N ARG A 64 -25.03 3.58 10.45
CA ARG A 64 -25.53 4.92 10.10
C ARG A 64 -25.13 5.23 8.67
N MET A 65 -25.91 6.08 8.00
CA MET A 65 -25.70 6.38 6.57
C MET A 65 -24.40 7.15 6.30
N GLY A 66 -23.89 7.88 7.30
CA GLY A 66 -22.75 8.78 7.15
C GLY A 66 -23.03 9.92 6.16
N ASP A 67 -21.98 10.65 5.83
CA ASP A 67 -22.09 11.86 5.02
C ASP A 67 -22.05 11.61 3.51
N PHE A 68 -21.55 10.46 3.06
CA PHE A 68 -21.20 10.21 1.66
C PHE A 68 -22.37 10.38 0.68
N SER A 69 -23.58 9.95 1.07
CA SER A 69 -24.77 9.99 0.20
C SER A 69 -25.03 11.38 -0.42
N LYS A 70 -24.69 12.46 0.30
CA LYS A 70 -24.88 13.83 -0.17
C LYS A 70 -23.87 14.25 -1.25
N TYR A 71 -22.66 13.68 -1.23
CA TYR A 71 -21.64 13.88 -2.26
C TYR A 71 -21.93 13.03 -3.50
N TYR A 72 -22.54 11.86 -3.30
CA TYR A 72 -22.96 10.98 -4.40
C TYR A 72 -24.17 11.54 -5.17
N HIS A 73 -25.21 11.96 -4.44
CA HIS A 73 -26.47 12.43 -5.03
C HIS A 73 -26.48 13.93 -5.34
N GLY A 74 -25.77 14.73 -4.54
CA GLY A 74 -25.70 16.17 -4.72
C GLY A 74 -24.60 16.59 -5.69
N ASN A 75 -24.60 17.87 -6.05
CA ASN A 75 -23.47 18.52 -6.72
C ASN A 75 -22.44 19.07 -5.71
N SER A 76 -22.49 18.62 -4.45
CA SER A 76 -21.54 19.03 -3.42
C SER A 76 -20.16 18.54 -3.81
N SER A 77 -19.22 19.48 -3.97
CA SER A 77 -17.84 19.21 -4.34
C SER A 77 -16.91 19.61 -3.22
N PHE A 78 -15.86 18.83 -3.02
CA PHE A 78 -14.72 19.24 -2.21
C PHE A 78 -13.60 19.73 -3.12
N SER A 79 -12.97 20.86 -2.76
CA SER A 79 -12.04 21.56 -3.63
C SER A 79 -10.68 20.88 -3.77
N VAL A 80 -10.31 20.04 -2.80
CA VAL A 80 -9.05 19.29 -2.82
C VAL A 80 -9.33 17.92 -3.46
N PRO A 81 -8.59 17.52 -4.51
CA PRO A 81 -8.66 16.16 -5.05
C PRO A 81 -8.49 15.15 -3.92
N THR A 82 -9.38 14.15 -3.89
CA THR A 82 -9.42 13.15 -2.83
C THR A 82 -9.32 11.76 -3.45
N ILE A 83 -8.36 10.98 -3.01
CA ILE A 83 -8.27 9.55 -3.30
C ILE A 83 -8.49 8.74 -2.03
N PHE A 84 -9.01 7.52 -2.16
CA PHE A 84 -9.14 6.62 -1.03
C PHE A 84 -8.98 5.16 -1.41
N ILE A 85 -8.58 4.36 -0.43
CA ILE A 85 -8.57 2.89 -0.47
C ILE A 85 -9.73 2.34 0.37
N GLY A 86 -10.09 1.08 0.18
CA GLY A 86 -11.11 0.41 0.99
C GLY A 86 -10.54 -0.10 2.32
N GLY A 87 -11.32 0.01 3.39
CA GLY A 87 -11.07 -0.68 4.67
C GLY A 87 -11.97 -1.90 4.87
N ASN A 88 -12.24 -2.26 6.14
CA ASN A 88 -13.14 -3.36 6.48
C ASN A 88 -14.59 -2.90 6.73
N HIS A 89 -14.82 -1.61 6.94
CA HIS A 89 -16.15 -1.00 7.06
C HIS A 89 -16.52 -0.28 5.76
N GLU A 90 -16.72 -1.04 4.69
CA GLU A 90 -17.05 -0.47 3.38
C GLU A 90 -18.40 -0.93 2.85
N SER A 91 -18.99 -0.11 1.97
CA SER A 91 -20.11 -0.56 1.15
C SER A 91 -19.57 -1.39 -0.01
N MET A 92 -19.49 -2.71 0.18
CA MET A 92 -18.98 -3.60 -0.86
C MET A 92 -19.91 -3.66 -2.07
N ARG A 93 -21.22 -3.45 -1.88
CA ARG A 93 -22.17 -3.31 -3.01
C ARG A 93 -21.85 -2.15 -3.95
N HIS A 94 -21.15 -1.13 -3.46
CA HIS A 94 -20.64 -0.02 -4.24
C HIS A 94 -19.23 -0.31 -4.76
N LEU A 95 -18.26 -0.58 -3.86
CA LEU A 95 -16.85 -0.71 -4.23
C LEU A 95 -16.57 -1.89 -5.19
N MET A 96 -17.34 -2.98 -5.11
CA MET A 96 -17.21 -4.11 -6.05
C MET A 96 -17.50 -3.74 -7.50
N LYS A 97 -18.20 -2.63 -7.77
CA LYS A 97 -18.44 -2.14 -9.13
C LYS A 97 -17.26 -1.39 -9.71
N LEU A 98 -16.24 -1.06 -8.91
CA LEU A 98 -15.07 -0.27 -9.28
C LEU A 98 -13.76 -1.00 -8.90
N PRO A 99 -13.55 -2.28 -9.30
CA PRO A 99 -12.39 -3.05 -8.88
C PRO A 99 -11.04 -2.44 -9.30
N TYR A 100 -11.00 -1.70 -10.42
CA TYR A 100 -9.82 -1.00 -10.95
C TYR A 100 -9.79 0.50 -10.62
N GLY A 101 -10.67 0.92 -9.71
CA GLY A 101 -10.86 2.31 -9.32
C GLY A 101 -11.83 3.10 -10.20
N GLY A 102 -12.21 4.28 -9.72
CA GLY A 102 -13.15 5.15 -10.40
C GLY A 102 -13.66 6.28 -9.52
N TYR A 103 -14.29 7.29 -10.13
CA TYR A 103 -14.91 8.38 -9.39
C TYR A 103 -16.20 7.90 -8.72
N VAL A 104 -16.27 8.11 -7.41
CA VAL A 104 -17.46 7.86 -6.59
C VAL A 104 -18.26 9.14 -6.32
N ALA A 105 -17.63 10.30 -6.52
CA ALA A 105 -18.24 11.63 -6.48
C ALA A 105 -17.31 12.65 -7.14
N ASN A 106 -17.73 13.91 -7.25
CA ASN A 106 -16.91 14.98 -7.80
C ASN A 106 -15.62 15.16 -6.96
N ASN A 107 -14.46 15.05 -7.60
CA ASN A 107 -13.12 15.07 -6.99
C ASN A 107 -12.84 13.96 -5.96
N ILE A 108 -13.64 12.88 -5.91
CA ILE A 108 -13.40 11.73 -5.02
C ILE A 108 -13.24 10.47 -5.86
N TYR A 109 -12.03 9.89 -5.84
CA TYR A 109 -11.65 8.74 -6.65
C TYR A 109 -11.27 7.55 -5.76
N TYR A 110 -11.94 6.42 -5.94
CA TYR A 110 -11.57 5.15 -5.33
C TYR A 110 -10.42 4.52 -6.11
N LEU A 111 -9.38 4.03 -5.45
CA LEU A 111 -8.24 3.43 -6.14
C LEU A 111 -8.51 2.01 -6.65
N GLY A 112 -9.54 1.31 -6.17
CA GLY A 112 -9.78 -0.09 -6.55
C GLY A 112 -9.26 -1.06 -5.50
N TYR A 113 -9.28 -2.36 -5.82
CA TYR A 113 -8.74 -3.39 -4.92
C TYR A 113 -7.22 -3.27 -4.76
N SER A 114 -6.51 -3.05 -5.86
CA SER A 114 -5.13 -2.61 -5.88
C SER A 114 -4.89 -1.75 -7.10
N ASN A 115 -3.97 -0.79 -6.99
CA ASN A 115 -3.65 0.13 -8.08
C ASN A 115 -2.32 0.84 -7.87
N VAL A 116 -1.72 1.29 -8.97
CA VAL A 116 -0.64 2.26 -8.97
C VAL A 116 -1.01 3.40 -9.90
N ILE A 117 -0.95 4.63 -9.39
CA ILE A 117 -1.25 5.84 -10.16
C ILE A 117 -0.14 6.87 -10.00
N TRP A 118 -0.03 7.75 -10.99
CA TRP A 118 0.77 8.96 -10.90
C TRP A 118 -0.11 10.17 -10.64
N PHE A 119 0.29 11.00 -9.68
CA PHE A 119 -0.37 12.27 -9.38
C PHE A 119 0.67 13.38 -9.28
N LYS A 120 0.67 14.35 -10.20
CA LYS A 120 1.61 15.49 -10.16
C LYS A 120 3.07 15.08 -9.86
N GLY A 121 3.62 14.11 -10.57
CA GLY A 121 5.01 13.70 -10.41
C GLY A 121 5.33 12.81 -9.21
N ILE A 122 4.33 12.31 -8.47
CA ILE A 122 4.53 11.26 -7.46
C ILE A 122 3.81 9.98 -7.85
N ARG A 123 4.43 8.84 -7.55
CA ARG A 123 3.88 7.50 -7.81
C ARG A 123 3.30 6.90 -6.54
N ILE A 124 2.01 6.57 -6.57
CA ILE A 124 1.23 6.10 -5.43
C ILE A 124 0.74 4.69 -5.72
N GLY A 125 1.26 3.71 -4.99
CA GLY A 125 0.75 2.34 -4.94
C GLY A 125 -0.30 2.17 -3.84
N SER A 126 -1.23 1.23 -4.03
CA SER A 126 -2.32 1.01 -3.10
C SER A 126 -2.81 -0.44 -3.07
N ILE A 127 -3.19 -0.89 -1.88
CA ILE A 127 -3.90 -2.15 -1.64
C ILE A 127 -5.07 -1.88 -0.68
N SER A 128 -6.29 -2.22 -1.09
CA SER A 128 -7.52 -2.06 -0.31
C SER A 128 -7.84 -3.33 0.45
N GLY A 129 -8.50 -3.16 1.60
CA GLY A 129 -9.01 -4.25 2.43
C GLY A 129 -8.08 -4.64 3.57
N ILE A 130 -8.39 -5.77 4.20
CA ILE A 130 -7.54 -6.35 5.25
C ILE A 130 -7.13 -7.78 4.88
N TRP A 131 -5.95 -8.19 5.29
CA TRP A 131 -5.47 -9.53 5.04
C TRP A 131 -6.09 -10.55 6.01
N LYS A 132 -6.50 -11.69 5.44
CA LYS A 132 -6.86 -12.92 6.16
C LYS A 132 -6.38 -14.12 5.36
N GLU A 133 -5.52 -14.93 5.98
CA GLU A 133 -4.88 -16.10 5.36
C GLU A 133 -5.88 -17.00 4.65
N TRP A 134 -7.01 -17.33 5.29
CA TRP A 134 -8.00 -18.27 4.74
C TRP A 134 -8.77 -17.75 3.52
N ASP A 135 -8.68 -16.47 3.15
CA ASP A 135 -9.39 -15.92 1.98
C ASP A 135 -8.45 -15.51 0.85
N ILE A 136 -7.13 -15.50 1.05
CA ILE A 136 -6.16 -15.01 0.05
C ILE A 136 -6.25 -15.76 -1.29
N GLU A 137 -6.47 -17.07 -1.24
CA GLU A 137 -6.55 -17.97 -2.40
C GLU A 137 -7.94 -18.01 -3.04
N LYS A 138 -8.98 -17.55 -2.33
CA LYS A 138 -10.37 -17.72 -2.77
C LYS A 138 -10.77 -16.65 -3.78
N PRO A 139 -11.56 -16.98 -4.82
CA PRO A 139 -12.18 -15.95 -5.63
C PRO A 139 -13.14 -15.10 -4.78
N ARG A 140 -13.32 -13.82 -5.14
CA ARG A 140 -14.42 -13.03 -4.58
C ARG A 140 -15.74 -13.51 -5.20
N PRO A 141 -16.81 -13.70 -4.40
CA PRO A 141 -18.15 -13.96 -4.94
C PRO A 141 -18.58 -12.90 -5.96
N ALA A 142 -19.30 -13.31 -7.00
CA ALA A 142 -19.77 -12.38 -8.01
C ALA A 142 -20.89 -11.48 -7.46
N TRP A 143 -20.93 -10.23 -7.93
CA TRP A 143 -21.89 -9.23 -7.45
C TRP A 143 -23.35 -9.68 -7.62
N ASN A 144 -23.68 -10.34 -8.74
CA ASN A 144 -25.03 -10.83 -9.02
C ASN A 144 -25.49 -11.96 -8.08
N ASP A 145 -24.55 -12.77 -7.58
CA ASP A 145 -24.86 -13.85 -6.63
C ASP A 145 -25.20 -13.26 -5.24
N LEU A 146 -24.51 -12.16 -4.89
CA LEU A 146 -24.70 -11.45 -3.63
C LEU A 146 -26.05 -10.72 -3.53
N GLU A 147 -26.54 -10.13 -4.62
CA GLU A 147 -27.85 -9.45 -4.64
C GLU A 147 -29.03 -10.40 -4.40
N ARG A 148 -28.85 -11.71 -4.54
CA ARG A 148 -29.87 -12.73 -4.22
C ARG A 148 -29.87 -13.09 -2.73
N ASP A 149 -29.75 -12.09 -1.86
CA ASP A 149 -29.74 -12.18 -0.38
C ASP A 149 -28.50 -12.81 0.29
N HIS A 150 -27.33 -12.80 -0.37
CA HIS A 150 -26.09 -13.39 0.18
C HIS A 150 -25.07 -12.37 0.74
N TRP A 151 -25.45 -11.10 0.88
CA TRP A 151 -24.55 -10.06 1.40
C TRP A 151 -24.11 -10.35 2.84
N ASN A 152 -25.04 -10.61 3.76
CA ASN A 152 -24.71 -10.73 5.19
C ASN A 152 -23.78 -11.91 5.51
N THR A 153 -23.88 -13.01 4.76
CA THR A 153 -23.06 -14.21 4.97
C THR A 153 -21.65 -14.05 4.41
N ASN A 154 -21.48 -13.29 3.33
CA ASN A 154 -20.20 -13.14 2.64
C ASN A 154 -19.47 -11.84 2.96
N ILE A 155 -20.12 -10.85 3.57
CA ILE A 155 -19.59 -9.48 3.64
C ILE A 155 -18.15 -9.39 4.16
N ARG A 156 -17.80 -10.24 5.14
CA ARG A 156 -16.45 -10.28 5.70
C ARG A 156 -15.39 -10.65 4.67
N SER A 157 -15.65 -11.68 3.86
CA SER A 157 -14.70 -12.13 2.86
C SER A 157 -14.52 -11.11 1.72
N LEU A 158 -15.52 -10.27 1.44
CA LEU A 158 -15.50 -9.35 0.29
C LEU A 158 -14.38 -8.30 0.37
N TYR A 159 -14.15 -7.73 1.56
CA TYR A 159 -13.09 -6.75 1.78
C TYR A 159 -11.75 -7.39 2.16
N HIS A 160 -11.65 -8.72 2.24
CA HIS A 160 -10.35 -9.34 2.45
C HIS A 160 -9.49 -9.21 1.19
N VAL A 161 -8.18 -9.04 1.37
CA VAL A 161 -7.21 -9.02 0.26
C VAL A 161 -7.16 -10.38 -0.43
N ARG A 162 -6.98 -10.42 -1.76
CA ARG A 162 -6.78 -11.63 -2.55
C ARG A 162 -5.41 -11.65 -3.20
N LYS A 163 -4.92 -12.84 -3.54
CA LYS A 163 -3.65 -12.98 -4.26
C LYS A 163 -3.64 -12.22 -5.58
N GLN A 164 -4.75 -12.22 -6.32
CA GLN A 164 -4.89 -11.48 -7.59
C GLN A 164 -4.72 -9.96 -7.42
N ASP A 165 -4.98 -9.41 -6.23
CA ASP A 165 -4.78 -7.97 -5.97
C ASP A 165 -3.31 -7.68 -5.62
N LEU A 166 -2.61 -8.66 -5.04
CA LEU A 166 -1.22 -8.55 -4.60
C LEU A 166 -0.22 -8.81 -5.72
N ILE A 167 -0.45 -9.83 -6.56
CA ILE A 167 0.49 -10.26 -7.60
C ILE A 167 0.97 -9.10 -8.48
N PRO A 168 0.11 -8.20 -8.99
CA PRO A 168 0.55 -7.08 -9.81
C PRO A 168 1.46 -6.09 -9.07
N LEU A 169 1.31 -5.96 -7.75
CA LEU A 169 2.17 -5.12 -6.90
C LEU A 169 3.53 -5.79 -6.64
N PHE A 170 3.56 -7.12 -6.48
CA PHE A 170 4.81 -7.88 -6.32
C PHE A 170 5.66 -7.94 -7.59
N MET A 171 5.08 -7.68 -8.76
CA MET A 171 5.80 -7.60 -10.03
C MET A 171 6.38 -6.21 -10.33
N LEU A 172 6.16 -5.21 -9.46
CA LEU A 172 6.75 -3.88 -9.63
C LEU A 172 8.28 -3.90 -9.41
N ARG A 173 8.99 -3.13 -10.24
CA ARG A 173 10.43 -2.85 -10.16
C ARG A 173 10.68 -1.36 -9.98
N GLU A 174 9.87 -0.50 -10.59
CA GLU A 174 10.11 0.93 -10.54
C GLU A 174 9.92 1.51 -9.12
N LYS A 175 10.60 2.63 -8.84
CA LYS A 175 10.50 3.31 -7.54
C LYS A 175 9.04 3.64 -7.24
N THR A 176 8.60 3.35 -6.03
CA THR A 176 7.29 3.76 -5.50
C THR A 176 7.52 4.83 -4.43
N ASP A 177 6.87 5.99 -4.55
CA ASP A 177 7.05 7.06 -3.56
C ASP A 177 6.17 6.83 -2.32
N ILE A 178 4.90 6.49 -2.54
CA ILE A 178 3.93 6.24 -1.46
C ILE A 178 3.24 4.90 -1.67
N MET A 179 3.18 4.07 -0.64
CA MET A 179 2.36 2.87 -0.60
C MET A 179 1.25 3.02 0.44
N LEU A 180 0.01 2.70 0.04
CA LEU A 180 -1.19 2.80 0.88
C LEU A 180 -1.73 1.41 1.21
N SER A 181 -2.00 1.14 2.48
CA SER A 181 -2.74 -0.05 2.92
C SER A 181 -3.67 0.29 4.08
N HIS A 182 -4.79 -0.40 4.24
CA HIS A 182 -5.66 -0.13 5.39
C HIS A 182 -5.05 -0.73 6.67
N ASP A 183 -4.74 -2.03 6.65
CA ASP A 183 -4.03 -2.71 7.72
C ASP A 183 -2.52 -2.51 7.64
N TRP A 184 -1.84 -2.65 8.78
CA TRP A 184 -0.42 -2.38 8.88
C TRP A 184 0.39 -3.54 8.30
N PRO A 185 1.58 -3.29 7.75
CA PRO A 185 2.60 -4.33 7.61
C PRO A 185 2.94 -4.88 9.00
N ASN A 186 2.78 -6.18 9.23
CA ASN A 186 2.89 -6.76 10.58
C ASN A 186 4.25 -6.48 11.27
N GLY A 187 5.36 -6.58 10.55
CA GLY A 187 6.71 -6.35 11.07
C GLY A 187 7.02 -4.89 11.43
N VAL A 188 6.20 -3.92 11.01
CA VAL A 188 6.52 -2.48 11.17
C VAL A 188 6.54 -2.04 12.63
N VAL A 189 5.82 -2.77 13.49
CA VAL A 189 5.70 -2.47 14.92
C VAL A 189 7.07 -2.51 15.60
N GLY A 190 7.96 -3.41 15.17
CA GLY A 190 9.32 -3.54 15.71
C GLY A 190 10.24 -2.36 15.39
N TYR A 191 9.83 -1.45 14.51
CA TYR A 191 10.62 -0.30 14.06
C TYR A 191 10.12 1.04 14.64
N GLY A 192 9.18 1.00 15.58
CA GLY A 192 8.64 2.17 16.27
C GLY A 192 8.61 2.00 17.80
N ASN A 193 7.90 2.89 18.49
CA ASN A 193 7.82 2.85 19.95
C ASN A 193 6.75 1.86 20.45
N VAL A 194 7.12 0.58 20.53
CA VAL A 194 6.23 -0.51 20.99
C VAL A 194 5.71 -0.26 22.41
N ASN A 195 6.52 0.30 23.30
CA ASN A 195 6.12 0.60 24.67
C ASN A 195 4.98 1.63 24.72
N ASP A 196 5.04 2.67 23.89
CA ASP A 196 3.97 3.66 23.75
C ASP A 196 2.70 3.04 23.18
N LEU A 197 2.84 2.19 22.16
CA LEU A 197 1.72 1.47 21.56
C LEU A 197 1.02 0.58 22.58
N LEU A 198 1.77 -0.24 23.32
CA LEU A 198 1.23 -1.14 24.34
C LEU A 198 0.66 -0.39 25.55
N ARG A 199 1.17 0.80 25.88
CA ARG A 199 0.55 1.67 26.89
C ARG A 199 -0.84 2.13 26.46
N LYS A 200 -1.02 2.46 25.17
CA LYS A 200 -2.32 2.87 24.60
C LYS A 200 -3.25 1.67 24.34
N LYS A 201 -2.69 0.51 23.97
CA LYS A 201 -3.40 -0.69 23.50
C LYS A 201 -2.75 -1.97 24.05
N PRO A 202 -2.91 -2.28 25.36
CA PRO A 202 -2.21 -3.42 25.98
C PRO A 202 -2.55 -4.78 25.36
N PHE A 203 -3.75 -4.92 24.80
CA PHE A 203 -4.24 -6.16 24.19
C PHE A 203 -3.52 -6.53 22.89
N PHE A 204 -2.74 -5.62 22.28
CA PHE A 204 -1.90 -5.95 21.12
C PHE A 204 -0.67 -6.78 21.47
N LYS A 205 -0.33 -6.94 22.75
CA LYS A 205 0.88 -7.65 23.17
C LYS A 205 0.98 -9.06 22.58
N GLY A 206 -0.08 -9.85 22.67
CA GLY A 206 -0.09 -11.22 22.16
C GLY A 206 0.05 -11.28 20.63
N ASP A 207 -0.63 -10.39 19.92
CA ASP A 207 -0.57 -10.33 18.45
C ASP A 207 0.81 -9.87 17.97
N ILE A 208 1.46 -8.95 18.69
CA ILE A 208 2.83 -8.49 18.39
C ILE A 208 3.83 -9.62 18.60
N GLU A 209 3.74 -10.34 19.72
CA GLU A 209 4.65 -11.45 20.06
C GLU A 209 4.56 -12.59 19.02
N LYS A 210 3.40 -12.79 18.39
CA LYS A 210 3.19 -13.79 17.33
C LYS A 210 3.42 -13.27 15.92
N GLY A 211 3.64 -11.96 15.73
CA GLY A 211 3.73 -11.35 14.40
C GLY A 211 2.38 -11.29 13.64
N GLU A 212 1.26 -11.35 14.35
CA GLU A 212 -0.10 -11.37 13.81
C GLU A 212 -0.76 -9.97 13.76
N LEU A 213 -0.11 -8.93 14.34
CA LEU A 213 -0.64 -7.57 14.32
C LEU A 213 -0.44 -6.89 12.95
N GLY A 214 -1.30 -7.22 11.99
CA GLY A 214 -1.31 -6.63 10.65
C GLY A 214 -1.33 -7.67 9.54
N SER A 215 -0.72 -7.33 8.41
CA SER A 215 -0.67 -8.10 7.18
C SER A 215 0.75 -8.52 6.87
N ASP A 216 0.96 -9.83 6.75
CA ASP A 216 2.21 -10.43 6.31
C ASP A 216 2.54 -10.08 4.84
N PRO A 217 1.61 -10.17 3.87
CA PRO A 217 1.90 -9.73 2.50
C PRO A 217 2.28 -8.26 2.39
N ASN A 218 1.70 -7.38 3.22
CA ASN A 218 2.08 -5.96 3.23
C ASN A 218 3.51 -5.77 3.73
N TRP A 219 3.96 -6.57 4.70
CA TRP A 219 5.36 -6.55 5.16
C TRP A 219 6.34 -6.98 4.08
N LYS A 220 6.02 -8.07 3.37
CA LYS A 220 6.79 -8.52 2.20
C LYS A 220 6.84 -7.45 1.10
N LEU A 221 5.72 -6.80 0.80
CA LEU A 221 5.68 -5.68 -0.15
C LEU A 221 6.50 -4.47 0.32
N LEU A 222 6.44 -4.10 1.60
CA LEU A 222 7.21 -2.97 2.15
C LEU A 222 8.71 -3.22 1.97
N LYS A 223 9.17 -4.43 2.29
CA LYS A 223 10.59 -4.81 2.16
C LYS A 223 11.05 -4.90 0.72
N LYS A 224 10.17 -5.29 -0.21
CA LYS A 224 10.47 -5.33 -1.64
C LYS A 224 10.50 -3.94 -2.28
N LEU A 225 9.43 -3.16 -2.10
CA LEU A 225 9.23 -1.89 -2.81
C LEU A 225 10.00 -0.73 -2.17
N THR A 226 10.32 -0.83 -0.88
CA THR A 226 11.06 0.19 -0.13
C THR A 226 10.53 1.62 -0.37
N PRO A 227 9.22 1.89 -0.27
CA PRO A 227 8.68 3.19 -0.63
C PRO A 227 9.18 4.28 0.33
N GLU A 228 9.13 5.56 -0.07
CA GLU A 228 9.51 6.65 0.85
C GLU A 228 8.54 6.69 2.04
N TRP A 229 7.24 6.53 1.74
CA TRP A 229 6.18 6.47 2.72
C TRP A 229 5.35 5.19 2.61
N TRP A 230 5.09 4.57 3.76
CA TRP A 230 4.02 3.59 3.91
C TRP A 230 2.96 4.13 4.86
N LEU A 231 1.73 4.25 4.38
CA LEU A 231 0.64 4.91 5.11
C LEU A 231 -0.48 3.92 5.41
N SER A 232 -0.86 3.79 6.69
CA SER A 232 -1.87 2.84 7.15
C SER A 232 -2.88 3.38 8.17
N ALA A 233 -3.93 2.60 8.46
CA ALA A 233 -4.97 2.96 9.41
C ALA A 233 -5.41 1.72 10.24
N HIS A 234 -6.72 1.43 10.29
CA HIS A 234 -7.34 0.25 10.92
C HIS A 234 -7.27 0.14 12.46
N LEU A 235 -6.07 0.20 13.05
CA LEU A 235 -5.86 -0.09 14.47
C LEU A 235 -6.29 1.04 15.42
N HIS A 236 -6.78 2.16 14.88
CA HIS A 236 -7.28 3.32 15.63
C HIS A 236 -6.30 3.79 16.71
N VAL A 237 -5.06 4.03 16.27
CA VAL A 237 -3.96 4.56 17.08
C VAL A 237 -2.94 5.20 16.14
N ARG A 238 -2.41 6.37 16.51
CA ARG A 238 -1.26 6.95 15.82
C ARG A 238 -0.02 6.14 16.12
N PHE A 239 0.73 5.79 15.09
CA PHE A 239 2.03 5.15 15.23
C PHE A 239 2.96 5.54 14.10
N GLU A 240 4.23 5.71 14.45
CA GLU A 240 5.29 6.09 13.54
C GLU A 240 6.44 5.12 13.70
N ALA A 241 7.06 4.76 12.58
CA ALA A 241 8.23 3.90 12.56
C ALA A 241 9.13 4.27 11.36
N ILE A 242 10.42 3.98 11.48
CA ILE A 242 11.38 4.13 10.39
C ILE A 242 11.98 2.76 10.10
N VAL A 243 11.61 2.19 8.96
CA VAL A 243 12.14 0.90 8.51
C VAL A 243 13.38 1.17 7.67
N ARG A 244 14.56 0.80 8.19
CA ARG A 244 15.82 0.92 7.46
C ARG A 244 16.04 -0.30 6.57
N HIS A 245 16.32 -0.06 5.31
CA HIS A 245 16.65 -1.08 4.33
C HIS A 245 18.18 -1.14 4.22
N ASN A 246 18.82 -1.74 5.22
CA ASN A 246 20.24 -2.06 5.12
C ASN A 246 20.41 -2.96 3.89
N GLY A 247 21.27 -2.56 2.94
CA GLY A 247 21.32 -3.05 1.57
C GLY A 247 20.80 -4.47 1.39
N LEU A 248 19.64 -4.58 0.73
CA LEU A 248 19.00 -5.83 0.29
C LEU A 248 19.94 -6.79 -0.48
N ASN A 249 21.14 -6.33 -0.84
CA ASN A 249 22.22 -7.12 -1.43
C ASN A 249 22.82 -8.21 -0.53
N ARG A 250 22.55 -8.25 0.78
CA ARG A 250 23.13 -9.29 1.67
C ARG A 250 22.19 -10.49 1.88
N GLU A 251 20.91 -10.25 2.12
CA GLU A 251 19.92 -11.33 2.37
C GLU A 251 19.43 -12.02 1.09
N LEU A 252 19.46 -11.36 -0.08
CA LEU A 252 19.14 -12.00 -1.36
C LEU A 252 20.27 -12.94 -1.83
N LYS A 253 21.53 -12.62 -1.50
CA LYS A 253 22.69 -13.48 -1.83
C LYS A 253 22.79 -14.73 -0.95
N GLU A 254 22.38 -14.64 0.32
CA GLU A 254 22.40 -15.80 1.23
C GLU A 254 21.30 -16.82 0.91
N ASN A 255 20.16 -16.39 0.35
CA ASN A 255 19.08 -17.28 -0.08
C ASN A 255 19.29 -17.92 -1.47
N GLU A 256 20.25 -17.44 -2.27
CA GLU A 256 20.63 -18.03 -3.57
C GLU A 256 21.71 -19.12 -3.44
N GLN A 257 22.38 -19.26 -2.29
CA GLN A 257 23.51 -20.21 -2.12
C GLN A 257 23.32 -21.33 -1.10
N VAL A 258 22.19 -21.44 -0.39
CA VAL A 258 21.98 -22.55 0.57
C VAL A 258 20.79 -23.41 0.17
N GLY A 259 21.03 -24.27 -0.81
CA GLY A 259 20.31 -25.54 -0.91
C GLY A 259 20.78 -26.49 0.20
N LEU A 260 19.82 -27.01 0.97
CA LEU A 260 19.90 -28.14 1.90
C LEU A 260 20.67 -27.92 3.21
N LYS A 261 19.91 -27.66 4.29
CA LYS A 261 19.86 -28.52 5.50
C LYS A 261 18.69 -28.14 6.40
N GLU A 262 17.94 -29.15 6.83
CA GLU A 262 16.82 -29.06 7.77
C GLU A 262 17.27 -28.73 9.20
N ASN A 263 16.33 -28.14 9.95
CA ASN A 263 16.25 -27.90 11.40
C ASN A 263 17.24 -26.91 12.03
N ASP A 264 16.74 -25.76 12.50
CA ASP A 264 16.30 -25.66 13.90
C ASP A 264 15.45 -24.39 14.15
N SER A 265 14.46 -24.53 15.02
CA SER A 265 13.55 -23.46 15.44
C SER A 265 14.20 -22.54 16.48
N ALA A 266 14.42 -21.26 16.17
CA ALA A 266 14.56 -20.21 17.17
C ALA A 266 14.38 -18.81 16.58
N LEU A 267 13.23 -18.18 16.88
CA LEU A 267 13.05 -16.73 16.79
C LEU A 267 13.97 -16.03 17.81
N PRO A 268 14.49 -14.82 17.52
CA PRO A 268 15.32 -14.09 18.48
C PRO A 268 14.48 -13.73 19.72
N ARG A 269 14.94 -14.17 20.89
CA ARG A 269 14.36 -13.78 22.18
C ARG A 269 14.61 -12.30 22.43
N TYR A 270 13.54 -11.61 22.84
CA TYR A 270 13.60 -10.28 23.43
C TYR A 270 14.19 -10.37 24.84
N ASP A 271 15.42 -9.90 25.02
CA ASP A 271 15.95 -9.61 26.35
C ASP A 271 15.69 -8.14 26.70
N ALA A 272 14.74 -7.94 27.62
CA ALA A 272 14.57 -6.71 28.37
C ALA A 272 15.44 -6.75 29.63
N GLU A 273 15.80 -5.56 30.15
CA GLU A 273 16.60 -5.28 31.37
C GLU A 273 18.12 -5.15 31.12
N ARG A 274 18.86 -4.12 31.56
CA ARG A 274 18.66 -3.03 32.53
C ARG A 274 19.70 -1.93 32.26
N THR A 275 19.30 -0.67 32.44
CA THR A 275 20.21 0.44 32.77
C THR A 275 20.73 0.30 34.20
N ALA A 276 22.04 0.34 34.39
CA ALA A 276 22.67 0.85 35.60
C ALA A 276 24.07 1.39 35.29
N VAL A 277 24.26 2.67 35.63
CA VAL A 277 25.51 3.41 35.61
C VAL A 277 26.46 2.84 36.67
N ASN A 278 27.74 2.64 36.34
CA ASN A 278 28.85 2.95 37.24
C ASN A 278 30.18 3.07 36.47
N ARG A 279 30.94 4.09 36.87
CA ARG A 279 32.32 4.40 36.45
C ARG A 279 33.29 3.41 37.10
N GLU A 280 34.34 3.01 36.38
CA GLU A 280 35.76 3.30 36.68
C GLU A 280 36.74 2.30 35.99
N THR A 281 37.75 2.91 35.35
CA THR A 281 39.18 2.52 35.23
C THR A 281 39.63 1.21 34.53
N SER A 282 40.41 1.44 33.46
CA SER A 282 41.72 0.84 33.09
C SER A 282 41.88 -0.69 33.01
N THR A 283 42.32 -1.21 31.85
CA THR A 283 43.74 -1.44 31.51
C THR A 283 43.86 -2.10 30.13
N ASP A 284 44.91 -1.72 29.40
CA ASP A 284 45.39 -2.28 28.14
C ASP A 284 45.56 -3.80 28.16
N PHE A 285 45.33 -4.46 27.02
CA PHE A 285 46.23 -5.52 26.53
C PHE A 285 46.14 -5.65 25.00
N ASN A 286 47.26 -5.32 24.35
CA ASN A 286 47.57 -5.64 22.96
C ASN A 286 47.64 -7.16 22.76
N HIS A 287 47.00 -7.68 21.71
CA HIS A 287 47.44 -8.94 21.12
C HIS A 287 47.42 -8.88 19.59
N VAL A 288 48.63 -8.83 19.04
CA VAL A 288 48.98 -9.08 17.64
C VAL A 288 49.10 -10.59 17.46
N LYS A 289 48.46 -11.15 16.43
CA LYS A 289 48.78 -12.45 15.81
C LYS A 289 48.34 -12.37 14.35
N GLU A 290 49.30 -12.18 13.45
CA GLU A 290 50.09 -13.20 12.74
C GLU A 290 49.40 -13.62 11.43
N LYS A 291 50.08 -13.24 10.35
CA LYS A 291 49.79 -13.46 8.95
C LYS A 291 50.16 -14.90 8.63
N ASN A 292 49.24 -15.67 8.04
CA ASN A 292 49.60 -16.91 7.37
C ASN A 292 49.81 -16.62 5.89
N GLU A 293 51.00 -16.93 5.42
CA GLU A 293 51.44 -16.90 4.03
C GLU A 293 51.12 -18.27 3.43
N GLU A 294 50.01 -18.37 2.69
CA GLU A 294 49.77 -19.39 1.65
C GLU A 294 48.39 -19.09 1.03
N GLU A 295 48.34 -18.13 0.11
CA GLU A 295 47.31 -18.14 -0.93
C GLU A 295 47.89 -17.55 -2.22
N ILE A 296 47.63 -18.26 -3.30
CA ILE A 296 48.31 -18.18 -4.59
C ILE A 296 47.79 -16.96 -5.35
N ASP A 297 48.73 -16.16 -5.84
CA ASP A 297 48.51 -15.01 -6.72
C ASP A 297 48.04 -15.53 -8.10
N LEU A 298 46.75 -15.34 -8.39
CA LEU A 298 46.16 -15.56 -9.71
C LEU A 298 45.73 -14.19 -10.24
N ASP A 299 46.70 -13.52 -10.87
CA ASP A 299 46.48 -12.41 -11.81
C ASP A 299 45.58 -12.92 -12.96
N LEU A 300 44.28 -12.63 -12.85
CA LEU A 300 43.36 -12.65 -13.97
C LEU A 300 43.02 -11.21 -14.32
N SER A 301 43.73 -10.76 -15.36
CA SER A 301 43.51 -9.53 -16.12
C SER A 301 42.08 -9.40 -16.62
N ASP A 302 41.60 -8.16 -16.59
CA ASP A 302 40.52 -7.57 -17.40
C ASP A 302 39.18 -8.32 -17.39
N ASP A 303 38.35 -8.01 -16.39
CA ASP A 303 36.91 -8.10 -16.56
C ASP A 303 36.30 -6.73 -16.23
N GLU A 304 35.62 -6.18 -17.23
CA GLU A 304 34.98 -4.87 -17.19
C GLU A 304 34.06 -4.78 -15.97
N SER A 305 34.36 -3.86 -15.05
CA SER A 305 33.50 -3.57 -13.92
C SER A 305 32.15 -3.04 -14.43
N ILE A 306 31.17 -3.92 -14.58
CA ILE A 306 29.77 -3.52 -14.72
C ILE A 306 29.37 -2.88 -13.38
N GLU A 307 29.24 -1.56 -13.38
CA GLU A 307 28.66 -0.85 -12.23
C GLU A 307 27.27 -1.43 -11.92
N PRO A 308 26.97 -1.83 -10.67
CA PRO A 308 25.65 -2.30 -10.31
C PRO A 308 24.65 -1.13 -10.45
N GLU A 309 23.51 -1.39 -11.12
CA GLU A 309 22.40 -0.44 -11.33
C GLU A 309 22.15 0.43 -10.09
N ALA A 310 22.52 1.70 -10.19
CA ALA A 310 22.48 2.64 -9.07
C ALA A 310 21.04 3.06 -8.72
N THR A 311 20.62 2.75 -7.48
CA THR A 311 19.71 3.56 -6.64
C THR A 311 18.24 3.74 -7.06
N LEU A 312 17.51 2.66 -7.35
CA LEU A 312 16.03 2.75 -7.43
C LEU A 312 15.30 2.63 -6.07
N HIS A 313 16.01 2.18 -5.03
CA HIS A 313 15.45 1.86 -3.73
C HIS A 313 15.78 2.92 -2.67
N ASN A 314 14.81 3.27 -1.82
CA ASN A 314 15.07 4.17 -0.70
C ASN A 314 15.82 3.41 0.40
N SER A 315 16.78 4.07 1.07
CA SER A 315 17.48 3.51 2.22
C SER A 315 16.59 3.33 3.45
N GLU A 316 15.49 4.07 3.51
CA GLU A 316 14.50 4.00 4.59
C GLU A 316 13.08 4.21 4.07
N THR A 317 12.11 3.59 4.76
CA THR A 317 10.69 3.85 4.61
C THR A 317 10.15 4.47 5.89
N LYS A 318 9.47 5.61 5.76
CA LYS A 318 8.72 6.24 6.86
C LYS A 318 7.34 5.62 6.92
N PHE A 319 7.03 4.99 8.04
CA PHE A 319 5.70 4.46 8.30
C PHE A 319 4.89 5.44 9.15
N LEU A 320 3.66 5.70 8.72
CA LEU A 320 2.69 6.48 9.49
C LEU A 320 1.34 5.78 9.48
N ALA A 321 0.85 5.50 10.69
CA ALA A 321 -0.53 5.09 10.91
C ALA A 321 -1.30 6.15 11.68
N LEU A 322 -2.57 6.34 11.32
CA LEU A 322 -3.44 7.36 11.91
C LEU A 322 -4.71 6.77 12.53
N ASP A 323 -5.27 7.50 13.49
CA ASP A 323 -6.50 7.12 14.19
C ASP A 323 -7.76 7.39 13.31
N LYS A 324 -8.93 7.02 13.83
CA LYS A 324 -10.22 7.36 13.23
C LYS A 324 -10.62 8.81 13.48
N CYS A 325 -11.40 9.38 12.56
CA CYS A 325 -11.91 10.75 12.61
C CYS A 325 -12.86 10.99 13.81
N LEU A 326 -12.28 11.22 14.99
CA LEU A 326 -12.99 11.55 16.23
C LEU A 326 -12.33 12.72 16.95
N PRO A 327 -13.07 13.45 17.80
CA PRO A 327 -12.51 14.53 18.62
C PRO A 327 -11.31 14.06 19.46
N HIS A 328 -10.31 14.93 19.60
CA HIS A 328 -9.10 14.73 20.41
C HIS A 328 -8.24 13.52 19.99
N ARG A 329 -8.35 13.07 18.75
CA ARG A 329 -7.51 12.01 18.18
C ARG A 329 -6.65 12.52 17.04
N GLU A 330 -5.57 11.81 16.77
CA GLU A 330 -4.60 12.12 15.72
C GLU A 330 -4.94 11.34 14.44
N TRP A 331 -5.91 11.86 13.69
CA TRP A 331 -6.46 11.21 12.50
C TRP A 331 -6.17 11.93 11.18
N LEU A 332 -5.50 13.09 11.23
CA LEU A 332 -5.13 13.91 10.07
C LEU A 332 -3.69 14.44 10.19
N GLU A 333 -2.83 14.00 9.29
CA GLU A 333 -1.45 14.48 9.12
C GLU A 333 -1.33 15.23 7.79
N VAL A 334 -0.35 16.13 7.67
CA VAL A 334 0.08 16.64 6.36
C VAL A 334 1.54 16.27 6.18
N ILE A 335 1.84 15.52 5.13
CA ILE A 335 3.21 15.18 4.73
C ILE A 335 3.62 16.04 3.53
N GLU A 336 4.92 16.22 3.37
CA GLU A 336 5.52 16.84 2.20
C GLU A 336 6.36 15.83 1.45
N ILE A 337 6.24 15.81 0.12
CA ILE A 337 6.97 14.89 -0.74
C ILE A 337 7.46 15.60 -1.99
N ASP A 338 8.67 15.26 -2.44
CA ASP A 338 9.26 15.84 -3.63
C ASP A 338 8.58 15.28 -4.89
N ALA A 339 8.15 16.17 -5.79
CA ALA A 339 7.55 15.78 -7.05
C ALA A 339 8.56 15.73 -8.19
N ASP A 340 8.45 14.70 -9.03
CA ASP A 340 9.11 14.67 -10.33
C ASP A 340 8.40 15.57 -11.33
N THR A 341 9.04 16.69 -11.65
CA THR A 341 8.50 17.68 -12.59
C THR A 341 8.58 17.23 -14.05
N SER A 342 9.35 16.18 -14.35
CA SER A 342 9.51 15.65 -15.72
C SER A 342 8.35 14.76 -16.15
N HIS A 343 7.67 14.11 -15.20
CA HIS A 343 6.58 13.19 -15.49
C HIS A 343 5.33 13.92 -16.07
N PRO A 344 4.62 13.36 -17.07
CA PRO A 344 3.43 13.98 -17.69
C PRO A 344 2.32 14.38 -16.71
N SER A 345 2.21 13.69 -15.57
CA SER A 345 1.24 14.02 -14.53
C SER A 345 1.47 15.38 -13.87
N TRP A 346 2.71 15.88 -13.86
CA TRP A 346 3.05 17.24 -13.41
C TRP A 346 2.58 18.30 -14.42
N THR A 347 3.00 18.15 -15.68
CA THR A 347 2.76 19.15 -16.74
C THR A 347 1.27 19.25 -17.11
N GLN A 348 0.59 18.11 -17.23
CA GLN A 348 -0.81 18.05 -17.63
C GLN A 348 -1.82 18.22 -16.49
N LYS A 349 -1.35 18.28 -15.23
CA LYS A 349 -2.16 18.46 -14.02
C LYS A 349 -3.34 17.49 -13.94
N GLY A 350 -3.04 16.20 -13.78
CA GLY A 350 -4.04 15.12 -13.68
C GLY A 350 -3.49 13.85 -13.03
N MET A 351 -4.37 12.87 -12.87
CA MET A 351 -3.98 11.50 -12.48
C MET A 351 -3.72 10.67 -13.74
N PHE A 352 -2.76 9.76 -13.66
CA PHE A 352 -2.42 8.84 -14.74
C PHE A 352 -2.36 7.42 -14.16
N TRP A 353 -2.84 6.45 -14.91
CA TRP A 353 -2.56 5.04 -14.62
C TRP A 353 -1.07 4.78 -14.82
N ASP A 354 -0.51 3.88 -14.03
CA ASP A 354 0.89 3.49 -14.11
C ASP A 354 1.12 2.42 -15.18
N ALA A 355 2.06 2.67 -16.10
CA ALA A 355 2.33 1.77 -17.22
C ALA A 355 2.78 0.37 -16.76
N GLU A 356 3.70 0.31 -15.79
CA GLU A 356 4.22 -0.95 -15.26
C GLU A 356 3.10 -1.76 -14.58
N PHE A 357 2.27 -1.12 -13.76
CA PHE A 357 1.16 -1.80 -13.12
C PHE A 357 0.11 -2.31 -14.11
N ILE A 358 -0.18 -1.55 -15.18
CA ILE A 358 -1.06 -2.03 -16.27
C ILE A 358 -0.45 -3.25 -16.96
N ASN A 359 0.86 -3.28 -17.21
CA ASN A 359 1.54 -4.46 -17.76
C ASN A 359 1.43 -5.67 -16.86
N ASN A 360 1.62 -5.45 -15.56
CA ASN A 360 1.47 -6.49 -14.56
C ASN A 360 0.05 -7.06 -14.53
N LEU A 361 -0.98 -6.21 -14.72
CA LEU A 361 -2.37 -6.66 -14.84
C LEU A 361 -2.63 -7.45 -16.13
N LYS A 362 -2.11 -6.99 -17.28
CA LYS A 362 -2.26 -7.70 -18.56
C LYS A 362 -1.60 -9.07 -18.52
N PHE A 363 -0.38 -9.14 -18.00
CA PHE A 363 0.35 -10.38 -17.82
C PHE A 363 -0.44 -11.34 -16.90
N LEU A 364 -0.92 -10.85 -15.75
CA LEU A 364 -1.73 -11.65 -14.84
C LEU A 364 -3.02 -12.17 -15.50
N GLU A 365 -3.72 -11.36 -16.30
CA GLU A 365 -4.95 -11.79 -16.96
C GLU A 365 -4.67 -12.82 -18.06
N LYS A 366 -3.59 -12.66 -18.81
CA LYS A 366 -3.16 -13.61 -19.86
C LYS A 366 -2.77 -14.98 -19.29
N TYR A 367 -2.02 -14.99 -18.18
CA TYR A 367 -1.52 -16.23 -17.54
C TYR A 367 -2.31 -16.62 -16.29
N LYS A 368 -3.55 -16.13 -16.18
CA LYS A 368 -4.39 -16.26 -14.99
C LYS A 368 -4.59 -17.71 -14.55
N GLU A 369 -4.86 -18.60 -15.50
CA GLU A 369 -5.12 -20.00 -15.19
C GLU A 369 -3.91 -20.69 -14.56
N GLU A 370 -2.69 -20.40 -15.04
CA GLU A 370 -1.47 -20.98 -14.50
C GLU A 370 -1.07 -20.36 -13.17
N ILE A 371 -1.04 -19.02 -13.10
CA ILE A 371 -0.60 -18.29 -11.91
C ILE A 371 -1.56 -18.55 -10.75
N MET A 372 -2.87 -18.59 -11.01
CA MET A 372 -3.88 -18.77 -9.96
C MET A 372 -3.99 -20.21 -9.46
N GLN A 373 -3.39 -21.21 -10.13
CA GLN A 373 -3.27 -22.57 -9.60
C GLN A 373 -2.15 -22.70 -8.57
N LYS A 374 -1.10 -21.87 -8.67
CA LYS A 374 0.01 -21.86 -7.73
C LYS A 374 -0.43 -21.16 -6.42
N PRO A 375 -0.14 -21.72 -5.23
CA PRO A 375 -0.33 -21.04 -3.95
C PRO A 375 0.47 -19.74 -3.91
N PHE A 376 -0.04 -18.72 -3.22
CA PHE A 376 0.62 -17.41 -3.12
C PHE A 376 2.03 -17.50 -2.52
N THR A 377 2.28 -18.46 -1.63
CA THR A 377 3.59 -18.73 -1.02
C THR A 377 4.62 -19.30 -1.98
N ASP A 378 4.16 -19.92 -3.07
CA ASP A 378 5.01 -20.70 -3.98
C ASP A 378 5.39 -19.87 -5.23
N LEU A 379 4.80 -18.69 -5.39
CA LEU A 379 5.07 -17.79 -6.50
C LEU A 379 6.49 -17.22 -6.42
N GLN A 380 7.26 -17.46 -7.49
CA GLN A 380 8.61 -16.93 -7.65
C GLN A 380 8.55 -15.55 -8.33
N TRP A 381 8.67 -14.49 -7.52
CA TRP A 381 8.50 -13.12 -8.02
C TRP A 381 9.53 -12.72 -9.08
N SER A 382 10.79 -13.16 -8.98
CA SER A 382 11.83 -12.90 -9.98
C SER A 382 11.46 -13.49 -11.33
N THR A 383 11.05 -14.77 -11.36
CA THR A 383 10.60 -15.45 -12.58
C THR A 383 9.43 -14.72 -13.22
N LEU A 384 8.39 -14.39 -12.45
CA LEU A 384 7.22 -13.67 -12.98
C LEU A 384 7.60 -12.28 -13.53
N ILE A 385 8.55 -11.60 -12.89
CA ILE A 385 9.06 -10.30 -13.34
C ILE A 385 9.81 -10.43 -14.67
N ASP A 386 10.67 -11.44 -14.80
CA ASP A 386 11.47 -11.67 -16.01
C ASP A 386 10.59 -12.10 -17.19
N GLU A 387 9.64 -13.02 -16.95
CA GLU A 387 8.63 -13.42 -17.93
C GLU A 387 7.82 -12.21 -18.40
N ARG A 388 7.31 -11.39 -17.46
CA ARG A 388 6.57 -10.17 -17.78
C ARG A 388 7.43 -9.17 -18.55
N ALA A 389 8.71 -8.99 -18.19
CA ALA A 389 9.62 -8.07 -18.86
C ALA A 389 9.98 -8.53 -20.27
N SER A 390 10.00 -9.83 -20.54
CA SER A 390 10.24 -10.39 -21.88
C SER A 390 9.10 -10.09 -22.87
N GLU A 391 7.86 -9.96 -22.36
CA GLU A 391 6.68 -9.70 -23.19
C GLU A 391 6.33 -8.21 -23.30
N TYR A 392 6.47 -7.46 -22.20
CA TYR A 392 6.11 -6.06 -22.12
C TYR A 392 7.37 -5.21 -21.95
N THR A 393 7.93 -4.75 -23.07
CA THR A 393 9.04 -3.79 -23.07
C THR A 393 8.56 -2.41 -22.62
N ALA A 394 9.46 -1.58 -22.08
CA ALA A 394 9.15 -0.22 -21.63
C ALA A 394 8.51 0.64 -22.75
N ASP A 395 8.87 0.38 -24.01
CA ASP A 395 8.37 1.10 -25.18
C ASP A 395 6.96 0.72 -25.61
N ALA A 396 6.40 -0.39 -25.11
CA ALA A 396 5.09 -0.90 -25.53
C ALA A 396 3.90 0.06 -25.26
N TYR A 397 4.13 1.17 -24.55
CA TYR A 397 3.11 2.13 -24.11
C TYR A 397 3.40 3.59 -24.40
N ASN A 398 4.46 3.91 -25.16
CA ASN A 398 4.70 5.31 -25.54
C ASN A 398 3.51 5.92 -26.30
N ASP A 399 2.67 5.09 -26.93
CA ASP A 399 1.48 5.51 -27.70
C ASP A 399 0.13 5.32 -26.97
N ILE A 400 0.10 4.80 -25.74
CA ILE A 400 -1.16 4.58 -25.01
C ILE A 400 -1.44 5.76 -24.08
N ASP A 401 -2.61 6.37 -24.22
CA ASP A 401 -3.05 7.44 -23.33
C ASP A 401 -3.31 6.91 -21.91
N LEU A 402 -2.36 7.06 -21.01
CA LEU A 402 -2.47 6.64 -19.61
C LEU A 402 -3.20 7.65 -18.71
N LYS A 403 -3.69 8.76 -19.26
CA LYS A 403 -4.38 9.77 -18.47
C LYS A 403 -5.72 9.23 -17.96
N ILE A 404 -5.93 9.30 -16.66
CA ILE A 404 -7.24 9.01 -16.06
C ILE A 404 -8.19 10.14 -16.49
N PRO A 405 -9.34 9.82 -17.11
CA PRO A 405 -10.33 10.84 -17.49
C PRO A 405 -10.69 11.72 -16.30
N ARG A 406 -10.91 13.01 -16.55
CA ARG A 406 -11.40 13.92 -15.50
C ARG A 406 -12.83 13.56 -15.12
N TYR A 407 -13.20 13.86 -13.87
CA TYR A 407 -14.58 13.73 -13.43
C TYR A 407 -15.53 14.46 -14.39
N SER A 408 -16.60 13.76 -14.80
CA SER A 408 -17.72 14.34 -15.55
C SER A 408 -19.01 14.16 -14.73
N PRO A 409 -19.89 15.17 -14.66
CA PRO A 409 -21.14 15.06 -13.91
C PRO A 409 -21.92 13.79 -14.30
N GLY A 410 -22.30 13.00 -13.29
CA GLY A 410 -23.04 11.75 -13.47
C GLY A 410 -22.19 10.50 -13.66
N ILE A 411 -20.87 10.61 -13.86
CA ILE A 411 -19.99 9.43 -13.97
C ILE A 411 -20.02 8.55 -12.71
N GLN A 412 -20.25 9.15 -11.54
CA GLN A 412 -20.34 8.41 -10.28
C GLN A 412 -21.52 7.43 -10.22
N LYS A 413 -22.55 7.63 -11.05
CA LYS A 413 -23.72 6.73 -11.14
C LYS A 413 -23.57 5.67 -12.23
N ARG A 414 -22.41 5.64 -12.90
CA ARG A 414 -22.08 4.79 -14.04
C ARG A 414 -20.86 3.95 -13.70
N GLU A 415 -20.89 3.30 -12.53
CA GLU A 415 -19.75 2.55 -11.98
C GLU A 415 -19.34 1.40 -12.92
N ASN A 416 -20.31 0.68 -13.46
CA ASN A 416 -20.04 -0.40 -14.41
C ASN A 416 -19.40 0.12 -15.70
N GLU A 417 -19.80 1.29 -16.20
CA GLU A 417 -19.21 1.89 -17.41
C GLU A 417 -17.74 2.29 -17.17
N GLN A 418 -17.41 2.84 -15.99
CA GLN A 418 -16.02 3.15 -15.62
C GLN A 418 -15.15 1.89 -15.64
N THR A 419 -15.67 0.78 -15.08
CA THR A 419 -14.97 -0.51 -15.08
C THR A 419 -14.84 -1.10 -16.48
N SER A 420 -15.91 -1.08 -17.28
CA SER A 420 -15.88 -1.54 -18.67
C SER A 420 -14.93 -0.71 -19.54
N MET A 421 -14.83 0.60 -19.30
CA MET A 421 -13.88 1.47 -19.97
C MET A 421 -12.43 1.06 -19.65
N PHE A 422 -12.12 0.81 -18.38
CA PHE A 422 -10.79 0.34 -17.98
C PHE A 422 -10.45 -1.00 -18.63
N LEU A 423 -11.36 -1.98 -18.54
CA LEU A 423 -11.20 -3.30 -19.15
C LEU A 423 -11.02 -3.21 -20.67
N GLY A 424 -11.89 -2.46 -21.35
CA GLY A 424 -11.82 -2.27 -22.80
C GLY A 424 -10.53 -1.57 -23.25
N LYS A 425 -9.96 -0.71 -22.40
CA LYS A 425 -8.72 0.02 -22.71
C LYS A 425 -7.46 -0.81 -22.47
N PHE A 426 -7.48 -1.70 -21.48
CA PHE A 426 -6.26 -2.35 -20.99
C PHE A 426 -6.30 -3.87 -20.92
N LEU A 427 -7.44 -4.53 -20.77
CA LEU A 427 -7.48 -5.98 -20.49
C LEU A 427 -8.28 -6.80 -21.51
N ASN A 428 -9.03 -6.17 -22.41
CA ASN A 428 -9.75 -6.85 -23.48
C ASN A 428 -8.94 -6.82 -24.78
N HIS A 429 -8.07 -7.82 -24.98
CA HIS A 429 -7.43 -8.11 -26.27
C HIS A 429 -7.41 -9.60 -26.54
#